data_AF-X7Y1S6-F1
#
_entry.id   AF-X7Y1S6-F1
#
_cell.length_a   1.000
_cell.length_b   1.000
_cell.length_c   1.000
_cell.angle_alpha   90.00
_cell.angle_beta   90.00
_cell.angle_gamma   90.00
#
_symmetry.space_group_name_H-M   'P 1'
#
loop_
_entity.id
_entity.type
_entity.pdbx_description
1 polymer ?
#
loop_
_entity_poly.entity_id
_entity_poly.type
_entity_poly.pdbx_seq_one_letter_code
_entity_poly.pdbx_strand_id
1 'polypeptide(L)'
;MPQRVWAVDFQFDSTTDGRPFKIVSIIDEHTRECLGDKVDRSITGEDLIDELDRIAAQRGTYPNVLRCDNRPELACAAMQTGPTVTSGCTLSRR
;
A
#
# COMPACT_ATOMS: atom_id res chain seq x y z
N MET A 1 -11.52 -13.86 14.10
CA MET A 1 -11.42 -12.40 14.39
C MET A 1 -11.20 -11.71 13.06
N PRO A 2 -12.08 -10.82 12.56
CA PRO A 2 -11.78 -10.11 11.33
C PRO A 2 -10.62 -9.15 11.62
N GLN A 3 -9.42 -9.55 11.25
CA GLN A 3 -8.28 -8.64 11.28
C GLN A 3 -8.52 -7.61 10.18
N ARG A 4 -8.45 -6.32 10.52
CA ARG A 4 -8.49 -5.24 9.53
C ARG A 4 -7.17 -5.27 8.79
N VAL A 5 -7.18 -5.90 7.61
CA VAL A 5 -6.01 -6.03 6.75
C VAL A 5 -6.17 -5.04 5.60
N TRP A 6 -5.17 -4.18 5.40
CA TRP A 6 -5.09 -3.35 4.20
C TRP A 6 -4.10 -3.99 3.24
N ALA A 7 -4.56 -4.23 2.03
CA ALA A 7 -3.72 -4.65 0.91
C ALA A 7 -3.28 -3.40 0.14
N VAL A 8 -1.98 -3.28 -0.10
CA VAL A 8 -1.37 -2.28 -0.97
C VAL A 8 -0.86 -3.01 -2.19
N ASP A 9 -1.39 -2.64 -3.35
CA ASP A 9 -0.98 -3.17 -4.64
C ASP A 9 -0.20 -2.11 -5.43
N PHE A 10 0.93 -2.52 -6.01
CA PHE A 10 1.77 -1.67 -6.84
C PHE A 10 1.70 -2.14 -8.29
N GLN A 11 1.12 -1.31 -9.16
CA GLN A 11 1.18 -1.47 -10.60
C GLN A 11 2.20 -0.52 -11.22
N PHE A 12 2.90 -1.03 -12.23
CA PHE A 12 3.83 -0.25 -13.06
C PHE A 12 3.28 -0.25 -14.46
N ASP A 13 3.01 0.95 -14.97
CA ASP A 13 2.47 1.14 -16.31
C ASP A 13 3.31 2.22 -17.03
N SER A 14 3.13 2.35 -18.33
CA SER A 14 3.81 3.36 -19.14
C SER A 14 2.79 4.09 -19.99
N THR A 15 2.86 5.42 -19.98
CA THR A 15 2.01 6.24 -20.86
C THR A 15 2.35 5.96 -22.33
N THR A 16 1.45 6.36 -23.24
CA THR A 16 1.67 6.26 -24.69
C THR A 16 2.98 6.95 -25.14
N ASP A 17 3.43 7.98 -24.41
CA ASP A 17 4.75 8.63 -24.58
C ASP A 17 5.96 7.79 -24.10
N GLY A 18 5.77 6.54 -23.66
CA GLY A 18 6.83 5.66 -23.19
C GLY A 18 7.38 6.02 -21.80
N ARG A 19 6.71 6.90 -21.05
CA ARG A 19 7.15 7.32 -19.71
C ARG A 19 6.54 6.41 -18.65
N PRO A 20 7.34 5.72 -17.83
CA PRO A 20 6.82 4.85 -16.79
C PRO A 20 6.19 5.68 -15.67
N PHE A 21 5.09 5.17 -15.14
CA PHE A 21 4.46 5.66 -13.92
C PHE A 21 4.06 4.49 -13.03
N LYS A 22 3.88 4.78 -11.76
CA LYS A 22 3.49 3.82 -10.73
C LYS A 22 2.08 4.16 -10.27
N ILE A 23 1.29 3.13 -10.07
CA ILE A 23 -0.04 3.20 -9.49
C ILE A 23 0.03 2.40 -8.20
N VAL A 24 -0.42 3.01 -7.11
CA VAL A 24 -0.60 2.37 -5.82
C VAL A 24 -2.08 2.35 -5.52
N SER A 25 -2.60 1.18 -5.18
CA SER A 25 -3.99 1.02 -4.76
C SER A 25 -4.01 0.44 -3.35
N ILE A 26 -4.74 1.09 -2.44
CA ILE A 26 -4.90 0.66 -1.06
C ILE A 26 -6.32 0.14 -0.91
N ILE A 27 -6.46 -1.11 -0.53
CA ILE A 27 -7.74 -1.84 -0.47
C ILE A 27 -7.89 -2.44 0.93
N ASP A 28 -9.05 -2.29 1.54
CA ASP A 28 -9.39 -3.00 2.77
C ASP A 28 -9.83 -4.42 2.42
N GLU A 29 -9.10 -5.46 2.84
CA GLU A 29 -9.45 -6.85 2.52
C GLU A 29 -10.73 -7.31 3.23
N HIS A 30 -11.11 -6.65 4.33
CA HIS A 30 -12.32 -7.02 5.08
C HIS A 30 -13.58 -6.52 4.39
N THR A 31 -13.59 -5.28 3.91
CA THR A 31 -14.72 -4.68 3.20
C THR A 31 -14.62 -4.81 1.68
N ARG A 32 -13.46 -5.22 1.16
CA ARG A 32 -13.09 -5.14 -0.27
C ARG A 32 -13.30 -3.75 -0.87
N GLU A 33 -13.12 -2.72 -0.06
CA GLU A 33 -13.31 -1.34 -0.47
C GLU A 33 -11.96 -0.71 -0.82
N CYS A 34 -11.92 0.03 -1.92
CA CYS A 34 -10.76 0.84 -2.28
C CYS A 34 -10.71 2.06 -1.34
N LEU A 35 -9.68 2.11 -0.52
CA LEU A 35 -9.47 3.17 0.46
C LEU A 35 -8.87 4.43 -0.15
N GLY A 36 -8.02 4.22 -1.16
CA GLY A 36 -7.36 5.28 -1.90
C GLY A 36 -6.45 4.70 -2.96
N ASP A 37 -6.16 5.53 -3.94
CA ASP A 37 -5.21 5.24 -5.00
C ASP A 37 -4.29 6.46 -5.20
N LYS A 38 -3.04 6.19 -5.54
CA LYS A 38 -2.03 7.20 -5.81
C LYS A 38 -1.31 6.86 -7.09
N VAL A 39 -1.31 7.79 -8.03
CA VAL A 39 -0.63 7.65 -9.32
C VAL A 39 0.50 8.67 -9.38
N ASP A 40 1.74 8.20 -9.39
CA ASP A 40 2.90 9.06 -9.50
C ASP A 40 4.01 8.40 -10.34
N ARG A 41 4.86 9.21 -10.95
CA ARG A 41 6.03 8.77 -11.70
C ARG A 41 7.07 8.10 -10.79
N SER A 42 7.17 8.59 -9.56
CA SER A 42 8.06 8.03 -8.53
C SER A 42 7.33 7.99 -7.19
N ILE A 43 6.71 6.85 -6.89
CA ILE A 43 6.20 6.58 -5.54
C ILE A 43 7.34 6.02 -4.69
N THR A 44 7.65 6.71 -3.59
CA THR A 44 8.60 6.30 -2.54
C THR A 44 7.88 5.62 -1.37
N GLY A 45 8.63 5.03 -0.43
CA GLY A 45 8.04 4.47 0.79
C GLY A 45 7.41 5.55 1.69
N GLU A 46 7.99 6.74 1.72
CA GLU A 46 7.47 7.91 2.45
C GLU A 46 6.13 8.37 1.86
N ASP A 47 6.05 8.47 0.53
CA ASP A 47 4.79 8.79 -0.18
C ASP A 47 3.63 7.84 0.14
N LEU A 48 3.97 6.57 0.39
CA LEU A 48 2.99 5.55 0.78
C LEU A 48 2.58 5.73 2.24
N ILE A 49 3.53 6.01 3.15
CA ILE A 49 3.23 6.26 4.56
C ILE A 49 2.30 7.46 4.68
N ASP A 50 2.58 8.56 3.99
CA ASP A 50 1.75 9.77 4.02
C ASP A 50 0.32 9.48 3.54
N GLU A 51 0.16 8.65 2.50
CA GLU A 51 -1.17 8.27 2.01
C GLU A 51 -1.90 7.35 2.99
N LEU A 52 -1.20 6.38 3.58
CA LEU A 52 -1.74 5.52 4.63
C LEU A 52 -2.16 6.32 5.86
N ASP A 53 -1.35 7.30 6.26
CA ASP A 53 -1.62 8.20 7.39
C ASP A 53 -2.85 9.07 7.10
N ARG A 54 -2.95 9.60 5.87
CA ARG A 54 -4.09 10.35 5.40
C ARG A 54 -5.38 9.52 5.42
N ILE A 55 -5.34 8.26 4.99
CA ILE A 55 -6.49 7.35 5.03
C ILE A 55 -6.84 6.99 6.48
N ALA A 56 -5.84 6.71 7.31
CA ALA A 56 -6.04 6.41 8.72
C ALA A 56 -6.64 7.60 9.47
N ALA A 57 -6.21 8.82 9.18
CA ALA A 57 -6.77 10.06 9.72
C ALA A 57 -8.22 10.28 9.28
N GLN A 58 -8.55 9.99 8.01
CA GLN A 58 -9.93 10.07 7.51
C GLN A 58 -10.87 9.04 8.16
N ARG A 59 -10.37 7.82 8.43
CA ARG A 59 -11.15 6.74 9.03
C ARG A 59 -11.11 6.71 10.56
N GLY A 60 -10.16 7.41 11.16
CA GLY A 60 -9.87 7.35 12.59
C GLY A 60 -9.30 6.01 13.06
N THR A 61 -8.79 5.15 12.16
CA THR A 61 -8.25 3.83 12.53
C THR A 61 -7.14 3.40 11.57
N TYR A 62 -6.08 2.78 12.12
CA TYR A 62 -5.03 2.12 11.35
C TYR A 62 -5.34 0.62 11.13
N PRO A 63 -4.82 0.01 10.07
CA PRO A 63 -4.89 -1.44 9.88
C PRO A 63 -4.04 -2.17 10.92
N ASN A 64 -4.46 -3.38 11.30
CA ASN A 64 -3.62 -4.26 12.13
C ASN A 64 -2.54 -4.96 11.28
N VAL A 65 -2.83 -5.17 10.01
CA VAL A 65 -1.95 -5.86 9.06
C VAL A 65 -1.96 -5.05 7.76
N LEU A 66 -0.78 -4.67 7.30
CA LEU A 66 -0.56 -4.10 5.98
C LEU A 66 0.11 -5.18 5.14
N ARG A 67 -0.53 -5.53 4.04
CA ARG A 67 -0.02 -6.49 3.07
C ARG A 67 0.37 -5.73 1.82
N CYS A 68 1.66 -5.70 1.49
CA CYS A 68 2.11 -5.14 0.23
C CYS A 68 2.40 -6.28 -0.76
N ASP A 69 1.63 -6.36 -1.84
CA ASP A 69 1.92 -7.28 -2.93
C ASP A 69 2.77 -6.56 -3.99
N ASN A 70 3.68 -7.29 -4.61
CA ASN A 70 4.47 -6.91 -5.80
C ASN A 70 5.82 -6.15 -5.66
N ARG A 71 6.21 -5.49 -4.55
CA ARG A 71 7.64 -5.06 -4.35
C ARG A 71 8.07 -4.97 -2.88
N PRO A 72 8.89 -5.92 -2.38
CA PRO A 72 9.35 -5.89 -0.98
C PRO A 72 10.24 -4.70 -0.65
N GLU A 73 10.96 -4.13 -1.62
CA GLU A 73 11.90 -3.03 -1.37
C GLU A 73 11.22 -1.71 -0.99
N LEU A 74 10.05 -1.41 -1.58
CA LEU A 74 9.29 -0.20 -1.23
C LEU A 74 8.48 -0.40 0.05
N ALA A 75 7.92 -1.60 0.23
CA ALA A 75 7.18 -1.97 1.44
C ALA A 75 8.09 -1.93 2.68
N CYS A 76 9.33 -2.43 2.59
CA CYS A 76 10.29 -2.38 3.69
C CYS A 76 10.63 -0.95 4.15
N ALA A 77 10.68 0.02 3.24
CA ALA A 77 10.95 1.42 3.59
C ALA A 77 9.74 2.06 4.30
N ALA A 78 8.53 1.80 3.79
CA ALA A 78 7.30 2.28 4.42
C ALA A 78 7.09 1.67 5.82
N MET A 79 7.44 0.39 5.99
CA MET A 79 7.25 -0.33 7.26
C MET A 79 8.27 0.02 8.34
N GLN A 80 9.48 0.46 7.98
CA GLN A 80 10.51 0.84 8.97
C GLN A 80 10.18 2.14 9.72
N THR A 81 9.24 2.94 9.22
CA THR A 81 8.99 4.30 9.72
C THR A 81 7.59 4.47 10.34
N GLY A 82 6.72 3.45 10.29
CA GLY A 82 5.34 3.49 10.80
C GLY A 82 5.08 2.67 12.08
N PRO A 83 4.01 2.96 12.85
CA PRO A 83 3.69 2.25 14.09
C PRO A 83 3.31 0.79 13.82
N THR A 84 4.06 -0.13 14.43
CA THR A 84 3.90 -1.60 14.50
C THR A 84 2.75 -2.22 13.68
N VAL A 85 3.02 -2.48 12.41
CA VAL A 85 2.22 -3.37 11.57
C VAL A 85 2.88 -4.75 11.57
N THR A 86 2.15 -5.78 11.99
CA THR A 86 2.70 -7.15 12.02
C THR A 86 2.73 -7.72 10.61
N SER A 87 3.93 -8.04 10.14
CA SER A 87 4.23 -8.52 8.80
C SER A 87 3.61 -9.90 8.55
N GLY A 88 2.50 -9.93 7.81
CA GLY A 88 1.93 -11.13 7.21
C GLY A 88 2.47 -11.31 5.78
N CYS A 89 3.78 -11.46 5.62
CA CYS A 89 4.41 -11.63 4.31
C CYS A 89 4.13 -13.05 3.78
N THR A 90 2.94 -13.28 3.24
CA THR A 90 2.65 -14.50 2.49
C THR A 90 3.00 -14.24 1.04
N LEU A 91 4.26 -14.48 0.69
CA LEU A 91 4.80 -14.35 -0.65
C LEU A 91 4.19 -15.45 -1.54
N SER A 92 2.99 -15.22 -2.07
CA SER A 92 2.39 -16.11 -3.06
C SER A 92 3.00 -15.80 -4.41
N ARG A 93 4.18 -16.39 -4.66
CA ARG A 93 4.72 -16.58 -6.00
C ARG A 93 3.66 -17.35 -6.82
N ARG A 94 3.18 -16.75 -7.89
CA ARG A 94 2.86 -17.50 -9.11
C ARG A 94 3.77 -17.01 -10.21
#